data_AF-A0A4W5PQN6-F1
#
_entry.id   AF-A0A4W5PQN6-F1
#
_cell.length_a   1.000
_cell.length_b   1.000
_cell.length_c   1.000
_cell.angle_alpha   90.00
_cell.angle_beta   90.00
_cell.angle_gamma   90.00
#
_symmetry.space_group_name_H-M   'P 1'
#
loop_
_entity.id
_entity.type
_entity.pdbx_description
1 polymer ?
#
loop_
_entity_poly.entity_id
_entity_poly.type
_entity_poly.pdbx_seq_one_letter_code
_entity_poly.pdbx_strand_id
1 'polypeptide(L)'
;MSPISWVEAHQEGKDVNLNKVKTKCSAKYGLSAQPRLVDIIAAVPPQYRRALVPKLKAKPIRTASRIAVVAVMCKPHRCPHISFTGNICVRHL
;
A
#
# COMPACT_ATOMS: atom_id res chain seq x y z
N MET A 1 6.24 12.06 31.24
CA MET A 1 5.10 11.20 30.86
C MET A 1 5.30 10.74 29.42
N SER A 2 5.75 9.51 29.24
CA SER A 2 6.60 9.00 28.15
C SER A 2 5.86 8.70 26.83
N PRO A 3 6.34 9.19 25.66
CA PRO A 3 5.79 8.85 24.34
C PRO A 3 6.15 7.44 23.80
N ILE A 4 6.48 6.47 24.67
CA ILE A 4 7.38 5.35 24.32
C ILE A 4 6.67 4.04 23.93
N SER A 5 5.37 3.87 24.19
CA SER A 5 4.72 2.55 24.04
C SER A 5 4.72 1.96 22.61
N TRP A 6 4.97 2.77 21.58
CA TRP A 6 5.05 2.30 20.19
C TRP A 6 6.45 1.84 19.77
N VAL A 7 7.49 2.41 20.38
CA VAL A 7 8.88 2.04 20.10
C VAL A 7 9.16 0.66 20.70
N GLU A 8 8.66 0.41 21.91
CA GLU A 8 8.71 -0.90 22.57
C GLU A 8 7.94 -1.97 21.78
N ALA A 9 6.73 -1.65 21.30
CA ALA A 9 5.95 -2.57 20.47
C ALA A 9 6.61 -2.90 19.12
N HIS A 10 7.45 -2.00 18.58
CA HIS A 10 8.25 -2.26 17.39
C HIS A 10 9.45 -3.17 17.67
N GLN A 11 10.08 -3.04 18.84
CA GLN A 11 11.17 -3.93 19.28
C GLN A 11 10.66 -5.37 19.48
N GLU A 12 9.40 -5.54 19.88
CA GLU A 12 8.76 -6.87 20.01
C GLU A 12 8.27 -7.48 18.69
N GLY A 13 8.43 -6.80 17.55
CA GLY A 13 8.02 -7.33 16.24
C GLY A 13 6.52 -7.54 16.06
N LYS A 14 5.67 -7.02 16.96
CA LYS A 14 4.22 -7.17 16.91
C LYS A 14 3.61 -6.23 15.86
N ASP A 15 2.67 -6.74 15.08
CA ASP A 15 1.86 -5.92 14.18
C ASP A 15 0.93 -5.03 15.02
N VAL A 16 1.30 -3.75 15.17
CA VAL A 16 0.49 -2.78 15.90
C VAL A 16 -0.57 -2.22 14.97
N ASN A 17 -1.82 -2.55 15.24
CA ASN A 17 -2.94 -1.96 14.52
C ASN A 17 -3.02 -0.45 14.81
N LEU A 18 -2.52 0.34 13.86
CA LEU A 18 -2.42 1.80 13.97
C LEU A 18 -3.76 2.48 14.25
N ASN A 19 -4.87 1.92 13.76
CA ASN A 19 -6.20 2.50 13.94
C ASN A 19 -6.65 2.45 15.40
N LYS A 20 -6.45 1.30 16.07
CA LYS A 20 -6.85 1.14 17.48
C LYS A 20 -6.08 2.09 18.38
N VAL A 21 -4.79 2.28 18.12
CA VAL A 21 -3.97 3.12 18.98
C VAL A 21 -4.21 4.61 18.73
N LYS A 22 -4.47 5.04 17.48
CA LYS A 22 -4.94 6.40 17.19
C LYS A 22 -6.20 6.75 17.98
N THR A 23 -7.19 5.85 17.98
CA THR A 23 -8.44 6.04 18.74
C THR A 23 -8.18 6.13 20.23
N LYS A 24 -7.38 5.22 20.80
CA LYS A 24 -7.03 5.23 22.24
C LYS A 24 -6.26 6.48 22.65
N CYS A 25 -5.28 6.90 21.86
CA CYS A 25 -4.51 8.12 22.13
C CYS A 25 -5.41 9.36 22.05
N SER A 26 -6.23 9.48 21.01
CA SER A 26 -7.11 10.64 20.87
C SER A 26 -8.15 10.73 21.98
N ALA A 27 -8.69 9.59 22.44
CA ALA A 27 -9.57 9.54 23.60
C ALA A 27 -8.85 9.92 24.91
N LYS A 28 -7.62 9.42 25.10
CA LYS A 28 -6.81 9.71 26.30
C LYS A 28 -6.39 11.18 26.40
N TYR A 29 -6.13 11.83 25.28
CA TYR A 29 -5.66 13.22 25.21
C TYR A 29 -6.75 14.22 24.81
N GLY A 30 -8.02 13.79 24.68
CA GLY A 30 -9.14 14.67 24.32
C GLY A 30 -8.98 15.38 22.97
N LEU A 31 -8.28 14.76 22.02
CA LEU A 31 -8.00 15.37 20.73
C LEU A 31 -9.29 15.48 19.90
N SER A 32 -9.60 16.70 19.45
CA SER A 32 -10.76 17.01 18.58
C SER A 32 -10.76 16.21 17.27
N ALA A 33 -9.57 15.82 16.78
CA ALA A 33 -9.41 15.06 15.55
C ALA A 33 -8.35 13.97 15.71
N GLN A 34 -8.53 12.87 14.96
CA GLN A 34 -7.55 11.79 14.90
C GLN A 34 -6.28 12.26 14.15
N PRO A 35 -5.07 12.00 14.69
CA PRO A 35 -3.82 12.40 14.04
C PRO A 35 -3.65 11.69 12.69
N ARG A 36 -3.27 12.47 11.66
CA ARG A 36 -3.04 11.93 10.32
C ARG A 36 -1.81 11.02 10.36
N LEU A 37 -1.73 10.08 9.41
CA LEU A 37 -0.57 9.18 9.33
C LEU A 37 0.74 9.97 9.10
N VAL A 38 0.67 11.09 8.36
CA VAL A 38 1.81 11.99 8.12
C VAL A 38 2.34 12.62 9.41
N ASP A 39 1.45 13.04 10.31
CA ASP A 39 1.83 13.68 11.59
C ASP A 39 2.48 12.65 12.53
N ILE A 40 1.98 11.41 12.51
CA ILE A 40 2.56 10.30 13.27
C ILE A 40 3.97 9.97 12.75
N ILE A 41 4.16 9.93 11.43
CA ILE A 41 5.49 9.73 10.81
C ILE A 41 6.44 10.88 11.17
N ALA A 42 5.94 12.12 11.22
CA ALA A 42 6.74 13.29 11.59
C ALA A 42 7.19 13.22 13.06
N ALA A 43 6.34 12.73 13.96
CA ALA A 43 6.62 12.57 15.38
C ALA A 43 7.61 11.43 15.71
N VAL A 44 7.95 10.55 14.76
CA VAL A 44 8.94 9.48 14.98
C VAL A 44 10.35 10.07 15.10
N PRO A 45 11.08 9.79 16.20
CA PRO A 45 12.47 10.20 16.35
C PRO A 45 13.37 9.68 15.21
N PRO A 46 14.38 10.43 14.76
CA PRO A 46 15.21 10.08 13.60
C PRO A 46 15.91 8.73 13.74
N GLN A 47 16.19 8.31 14.98
CA GLN A 47 16.82 7.04 15.35
C GLN A 47 16.01 5.82 14.89
N TYR A 48 14.68 5.91 14.98
CA TYR A 48 13.76 4.82 14.64
C TYR A 48 13.08 5.01 13.28
N ARG A 49 13.29 6.17 12.65
CA ARG A 49 12.66 6.54 11.38
C ARG A 49 13.00 5.57 10.24
N ARG A 50 14.24 5.06 10.18
CA ARG A 50 14.66 4.09 9.15
C ARG A 50 13.93 2.74 9.24
N ALA A 51 13.57 2.30 10.45
CA ALA A 51 12.90 1.02 10.67
C ALA A 51 11.37 1.12 10.67
N LEU A 52 10.79 2.21 11.22
CA LEU A 52 9.33 2.40 11.31
C LEU A 52 8.69 2.95 10.03
N VAL A 53 9.29 3.94 9.37
CA VAL A 53 8.68 4.61 8.20
C VAL A 53 8.34 3.65 7.05
N PRO A 54 9.21 2.70 6.65
CA PRO A 54 8.84 1.76 5.59
C PRO A 54 7.64 0.88 5.98
N LYS A 55 7.54 0.44 7.24
CA LYS A 55 6.39 -0.34 7.74
C LYS A 55 5.10 0.48 7.82
N LEU A 56 5.19 1.75 8.21
CA LEU A 56 4.05 2.67 8.26
C LEU A 56 3.51 3.04 6.88
N LYS A 57 4.40 3.11 5.87
CA LYS A 57 4.04 3.32 4.46
C LYS A 57 3.56 2.05 3.76
N ALA A 58 3.73 0.88 4.38
CA ALA A 58 3.53 -0.43 3.74
C ALA A 58 2.07 -0.77 3.41
N LYS A 59 1.10 0.15 3.55
CA LYS A 59 -0.22 -0.08 2.93
C LYS A 59 0.03 -0.15 1.41
N PRO A 60 -0.09 -1.33 0.77
CA PRO A 60 0.15 -1.42 -0.66
C PRO A 60 -0.88 -0.53 -1.35
N ILE A 61 -0.43 0.55 -1.97
CA ILE A 61 -1.26 1.31 -2.88
C ILE A 61 -1.44 0.44 -4.13
N ARG A 62 -2.69 0.13 -4.48
CA ARG A 62 -3.01 -0.66 -5.69
C ARG A 62 -2.39 -0.05 -6.94
N THR A 63 -2.28 1.28 -6.98
CA THR A 63 -1.53 2.05 -7.98
C THR A 63 -1.07 3.40 -7.45
N ALA A 64 0.17 3.79 -7.75
CA ALA A 64 0.74 5.09 -7.38
C ALA A 64 0.04 6.28 -8.07
N SER A 65 -0.52 6.04 -9.25
CA SER A 65 -1.21 7.05 -10.08
C SER A 65 -2.72 7.10 -9.89
N ARG A 66 -3.31 6.27 -9.01
CA ARG A 66 -4.77 6.04 -8.91
C ARG A 66 -5.46 5.54 -10.20
N ILE A 67 -4.70 5.15 -11.22
CA ILE A 67 -5.23 4.58 -12.46
C ILE A 67 -5.33 3.05 -12.28
N ALA A 68 -6.43 2.44 -12.70
CA ALA A 68 -6.59 0.99 -12.71
C ALA A 68 -6.60 0.50 -14.16
N VAL A 69 -5.53 -0.20 -14.58
CA VAL A 69 -5.46 -0.81 -15.92
C VAL A 69 -6.20 -2.14 -15.89
N VAL A 70 -7.24 -2.27 -16.71
CA VAL A 70 -8.00 -3.50 -16.90
C VAL A 70 -7.82 -3.96 -18.33
N ALA A 71 -7.19 -5.12 -18.52
CA ALA A 71 -7.09 -5.77 -19.81
C ALA A 71 -8.18 -6.84 -19.92
N VAL A 72 -9.01 -6.75 -20.95
CA VAL A 72 -9.97 -7.79 -21.32
C VAL A 72 -9.50 -8.46 -22.60
N MET A 73 -9.69 -9.77 -22.68
CA MET A 73 -9.50 -10.52 -23.91
C MET A 73 -10.86 -10.96 -24.43
N CYS A 74 -11.10 -10.76 -25.73
CA CYS A 74 -12.26 -11.33 -26.38
C CYS A 74 -12.09 -12.85 -26.55
N LYS A 75 -13.18 -13.53 -26.87
CA LYS A 75 -13.15 -14.95 -27.23
C LYS A 75 -12.12 -15.17 -28.35
N PRO A 76 -11.28 -16.21 -28.30
CA PRO A 76 -10.29 -16.44 -29.34
C PRO A 76 -11.00 -16.70 -30.67
N HIS A 77 -10.70 -15.85 -31.66
CA HIS A 77 -11.11 -16.02 -33.05
C HIS A 77 -9.89 -16.13 -33.94
N ARG A 78 -10.02 -16.88 -35.05
CA ARG A 78 -8.96 -16.95 -36.07
C ARG A 78 -8.89 -15.60 -36.80
N CYS A 79 -7.69 -15.22 -37.23
CA CYS A 79 -7.50 -14.02 -38.03
C CYS A 79 -8.27 -14.15 -39.36
N PRO A 80 -9.02 -13.12 -39.80
CA PRO A 80 -9.89 -13.22 -40.97
C PRO A 80 -9.14 -13.51 -42.29
N HIS A 81 -7.85 -13.19 -42.32
CA HIS A 81 -6.97 -13.43 -43.47
C HIS A 81 -6.81 -14.90 -43.85
N ILE A 82 -7.08 -15.85 -42.93
CA ILE A 82 -7.02 -17.28 -43.24
C ILE A 82 -7.95 -17.67 -44.39
N SER A 83 -9.05 -16.93 -44.61
CA SER A 83 -9.98 -17.17 -45.71
C SER A 83 -9.36 -16.89 -47.09
N PHE A 84 -8.39 -15.96 -47.16
CA PHE A 84 -7.80 -15.53 -48.42
C PHE A 84 -6.46 -16.23 -48.69
N THR A 85 -5.71 -16.58 -47.65
CA THR A 85 -4.37 -17.15 -47.79
C THR A 85 -4.22 -18.59 -47.37
N GLY A 86 -5.25 -19.21 -46.78
CA GLY A 86 -5.21 -20.59 -46.31
C GLY A 86 -4.30 -20.85 -45.08
N ASN A 87 -3.37 -19.94 -44.78
CA ASN A 87 -2.37 -20.10 -43.75
C ASN A 87 -2.51 -19.05 -42.64
N ILE A 88 -2.08 -19.43 -41.42
CA ILE A 88 -1.91 -18.50 -40.30
C ILE A 88 -0.61 -17.70 -40.44
N CYS A 89 -0.54 -16.53 -39.79
CA CYS A 89 0.69 -15.75 -39.75
C CYS A 89 1.76 -16.53 -38.96
N VAL A 90 2.78 -17.02 -39.65
CA VAL A 90 4.03 -17.44 -39.03
C VAL A 90 4.86 -16.20 -38.75
N ARG A 91 5.16 -15.95 -37.47
CA ARG A 91 6.14 -14.92 -37.12
C ARG A 91 7.52 -15.45 -37.54
N HIS A 92 8.12 -14.84 -38.55
CA HIS A 92 9.57 -14.93 -38.72
C HIS A 92 10.20 -14.06 -37.63
N LEU A 93 10.84 -14.73 -36.67
CA LEU A 93 11.77 -14.13 -35.72
C LEU A 93 13.13 -13.97 -36.40
#